data_AF-A0A8J5KW80-F1
#
_entry.id   AF-A0A8J5KW80-F1
#
_cell.length_a   1.000
_cell.length_b   1.000
_cell.length_c   1.000
_cell.angle_alpha   90.00
_cell.angle_beta   90.00
_cell.angle_gamma   90.00
#
_symmetry.space_group_name_H-M   'P 1'
#
loop_
_entity.id
_entity.type
_entity.pdbx_description
1 polymer ?
#
loop_
_entity_poly.entity_id
_entity_poly.type
_entity_poly.pdbx_seq_one_letter_code
_entity_poly.pdbx_strand_id
1 'polypeptide(L)'
;MARIDFGPHRLNPPHTHPRTTEILTVLDGELYGLVHFQFNRGHTRAIAIAALSSQNIGTITIANAVFGAKTPISDEVLAKAFRVDQKTVDRHQAQF
;
A
#
# COMPACT_ATOMS: atom_id res chain seq x y z
N MET A 1 -3.94 17.36 1.10
CA MET A 1 -4.55 16.94 -0.17
C MET A 1 -3.44 16.44 -1.08
N ALA A 2 -3.68 15.38 -1.86
CA ALA A 2 -2.74 14.84 -2.83
C ALA A 2 -3.45 14.53 -4.15
N ARG A 3 -2.79 14.76 -5.29
CA ARG A 3 -3.19 14.25 -6.59
C ARG A 3 -2.40 12.97 -6.86
N ILE A 4 -3.07 11.94 -7.36
CA ILE A 4 -2.46 10.65 -7.67
C ILE A 4 -2.78 10.29 -9.12
N ASP A 5 -1.75 10.03 -9.90
CA ASP A 5 -1.85 9.62 -11.30
C ASP A 5 -1.42 8.15 -11.43
N PHE A 6 -2.35 7.30 -11.87
CA PHE A 6 -2.11 5.87 -12.08
C PHE A 6 -1.95 5.59 -13.56
N GLY A 7 -0.78 5.13 -13.97
CA GLY A 7 -0.63 4.46 -15.27
C GLY A 7 -1.47 3.17 -15.35
N PRO A 8 -1.64 2.59 -16.55
CA PRO A 8 -2.31 1.30 -16.71
C PRO A 8 -1.68 0.23 -15.80
N HIS A 9 -2.49 -0.55 -15.10
CA HIS A 9 -2.05 -1.62 -14.19
C HIS A 9 -1.13 -1.17 -13.05
N ARG A 10 -1.13 0.12 -12.68
CA ARG A 10 -0.36 0.61 -11.54
C ARG A 10 -1.10 0.40 -10.23
N LEU A 11 -0.36 -0.01 -9.22
CA LEU A 11 -0.80 -0.25 -7.85
C LEU A 11 -0.22 0.84 -6.93
N ASN A 12 -1.09 1.48 -6.15
CA ASN A 12 -0.70 2.03 -4.86
C ASN A 12 -0.92 0.91 -3.83
N PRO A 13 0.17 0.33 -3.27
CA PRO A 13 0.07 -0.87 -2.45
C PRO A 13 -0.79 -0.65 -1.20
N PRO A 14 -1.25 -1.72 -0.54
CA PRO A 14 -1.90 -1.61 0.76
C PRO A 14 -1.06 -0.75 1.71
N HIS A 15 -1.66 0.29 2.25
CA HIS A 15 -1.02 1.22 3.17
C HIS A 15 -1.98 1.62 4.28
N THR A 16 -1.55 2.41 5.26
CA THR A 16 -2.41 3.08 6.23
C THR A 16 -1.93 4.51 6.47
N HIS A 17 -2.85 5.35 6.91
CA HIS A 17 -2.53 6.68 7.42
C HIS A 17 -2.84 6.72 8.92
N PRO A 18 -1.81 6.68 9.80
CA PRO A 18 -2.02 6.50 11.23
C PRO A 18 -2.69 7.68 11.93
N ARG A 19 -2.84 8.82 11.27
CA ARG A 19 -3.31 10.08 11.89
C ARG A 19 -4.42 10.75 11.10
N THR A 20 -5.13 10.04 10.22
CA THR A 20 -6.15 10.68 9.39
C THR A 20 -7.17 9.69 8.83
N THR A 21 -8.28 10.24 8.36
CA THR A 21 -9.19 9.59 7.41
C THR A 21 -8.96 10.17 6.03
N GLU A 22 -9.15 9.36 4.99
CA GLU A 22 -9.01 9.76 3.58
C GLU A 22 -10.37 9.74 2.88
N ILE A 23 -10.66 10.78 2.12
CA ILE A 23 -11.70 10.78 1.08
C ILE A 23 -10.98 10.82 -0.26
N LEU A 24 -11.23 9.81 -1.10
CA LEU A 24 -10.65 9.71 -2.44
C LEU A 24 -11.75 9.90 -3.49
N THR A 25 -11.54 10.86 -4.39
CA THR A 25 -12.41 11.12 -5.54
C THR A 25 -11.66 10.81 -6.81
N VAL A 26 -12.19 9.88 -7.61
CA VAL A 26 -11.68 9.61 -8.96
C VAL A 26 -12.16 10.70 -9.90
N LEU A 27 -11.22 11.33 -10.61
CA LEU A 27 -11.50 12.40 -11.57
C LEU A 27 -11.58 11.88 -13.01
N ASP A 28 -10.78 10.87 -13.34
CA ASP A 28 -10.71 10.25 -14.66
C ASP A 28 -10.25 8.80 -14.56
N GLY A 29 -10.69 7.94 -15.48
CA GLY A 29 -10.42 6.51 -15.51
C GLY A 29 -11.14 5.70 -14.43
N GLU A 30 -10.68 4.45 -14.25
CA GLU A 30 -11.29 3.49 -13.32
C GLU A 30 -10.26 3.01 -12.29
N LEU A 31 -10.63 3.03 -11.01
CA LEU A 31 -9.81 2.53 -9.92
C LEU A 31 -10.57 1.49 -9.10
N TYR A 32 -9.89 0.41 -8.77
CA TYR A 32 -10.33 -0.58 -7.80
C TYR A 32 -9.67 -0.27 -6.46
N GLY A 33 -10.49 0.00 -5.44
CA GLY A 33 -10.03 0.21 -4.08
C GLY A 33 -11.06 -0.31 -3.08
N LEU A 34 -10.67 -1.30 -2.29
CA LEU A 34 -11.43 -1.82 -1.14
C LEU A 34 -10.81 -1.28 0.16
N VAL A 35 -10.71 -2.09 1.22
CA VAL A 35 -9.95 -1.75 2.45
C VAL A 35 -8.51 -1.44 2.04
N HIS A 36 -8.09 -0.19 2.20
CA HIS A 36 -7.59 0.68 1.13
C HIS A 36 -6.21 0.35 0.53
N PHE A 37 -6.28 -0.04 -0.74
CA PHE A 37 -5.24 0.07 -1.77
C PHE A 37 -5.89 0.71 -3.00
N GLN A 38 -5.13 1.11 -4.01
CA GLN A 38 -5.72 1.53 -5.28
C GLN A 38 -5.02 0.82 -6.44
N PHE A 39 -5.80 0.21 -7.32
CA PHE A 39 -5.29 -0.47 -8.49
C PHE A 39 -6.03 0.00 -9.74
N ASN A 40 -5.30 0.52 -10.71
CA ASN A 40 -5.86 0.85 -12.02
C ASN A 40 -5.94 -0.43 -12.87
N ARG A 41 -7.14 -1.04 -12.94
CA ARG A 41 -7.39 -2.24 -13.78
C ARG A 41 -7.54 -1.92 -15.27
N GLY A 42 -7.63 -0.64 -15.62
CA GLY A 42 -7.81 -0.20 -17.00
C GLY A 42 -6.52 -0.21 -17.82
N HIS A 43 -6.71 -0.09 -19.13
CA HIS A 43 -5.63 0.06 -20.11
C HIS A 43 -5.22 1.52 -20.34
N THR A 44 -5.93 2.47 -19.72
CA THR A 44 -5.68 3.91 -19.79
C THR A 44 -5.27 4.45 -18.42
N ARG A 45 -4.87 5.72 -18.36
CA ARG A 45 -4.52 6.40 -17.11
C ARG A 45 -5.77 6.64 -16.27
N ALA A 46 -5.62 6.58 -14.96
CA ALA A 46 -6.62 7.04 -14.00
C ALA A 46 -6.05 8.14 -13.10
N ILE A 47 -6.88 9.09 -12.69
CA ILE A 47 -6.50 10.24 -11.87
C ILE A 47 -7.44 10.32 -10.67
N ALA A 48 -6.88 10.51 -9.47
CA ALA A 48 -7.65 10.71 -8.26
C ALA A 48 -7.11 11.87 -7.42
N ILE A 49 -7.99 12.48 -6.61
CA ILE A 49 -7.62 13.41 -5.56
C ILE A 49 -7.96 12.78 -4.20
N ALA A 50 -6.97 12.77 -3.31
CA ALA A 50 -7.10 12.38 -1.92
C ALA A 50 -7.15 13.62 -1.03
N ALA A 51 -8.25 13.80 -0.29
CA ALA A 51 -8.38 14.76 0.79
C ALA A 51 -8.23 14.04 2.13
N LEU A 52 -7.42 14.60 3.02
CA LEU A 52 -7.09 13.98 4.31
C LEU A 52 -7.34 15.00 5.43
N SER A 53 -7.86 14.52 6.56
CA SER A 53 -8.26 15.32 7.72
C SER A 53 -7.11 15.85 8.60
N SER A 54 -5.86 15.46 8.30
CA SER A 54 -4.68 15.89 9.06
C SER A 54 -3.64 16.55 8.16
N GLN A 55 -2.96 17.57 8.69
CA GLN A 55 -1.81 18.21 8.04
C GLN A 55 -0.53 17.33 8.08
N ASN A 56 -0.48 16.36 8.99
CA ASN A 56 0.62 15.41 9.12
C ASN A 56 0.04 13.99 9.18
N ILE A 57 -0.31 13.47 8.00
CA ILE A 57 -1.07 12.21 7.85
C ILE A 57 -0.25 10.98 8.27
N GLY A 58 1.05 10.98 7.92
CA GLY A 58 1.88 9.77 7.90
C GLY A 58 1.38 8.76 6.87
N THR A 59 2.29 7.97 6.30
CA THR A 59 1.92 6.87 5.41
C THR A 59 2.77 5.67 5.77
N ILE A 60 2.13 4.51 5.95
CA ILE A 60 2.79 3.25 6.25
C ILE A 60 2.40 2.27 5.14
N THR A 61 3.32 1.95 4.23
CA THR A 61 3.12 0.88 3.26
C THR A 61 3.25 -0.47 3.95
N ILE A 62 2.21 -1.31 3.91
CA ILE A 62 2.13 -2.53 4.71
C ILE A 62 3.27 -3.50 4.39
N ALA A 63 3.49 -3.80 3.11
CA ALA A 63 4.51 -4.77 2.71
C ALA A 63 5.93 -4.32 3.13
N ASN A 64 6.24 -3.02 2.97
CA ASN A 64 7.51 -2.46 3.40
C ASN A 64 7.66 -2.44 4.92
N ALA A 65 6.58 -2.17 5.66
CA ALA A 65 6.61 -2.21 7.13
C ALA A 65 6.80 -3.63 7.69
N VAL A 66 6.27 -4.65 6.99
CA VAL A 66 6.35 -6.05 7.41
C VAL A 66 7.66 -6.71 6.97
N PHE A 67 8.08 -6.52 5.72
CA PHE A 67 9.20 -7.25 5.12
C PHE A 67 10.43 -6.38 4.83
N GLY A 68 10.30 -5.05 4.77
CA GLY A 68 11.38 -4.10 4.42
C GLY A 68 11.78 -3.15 5.56
N ALA A 69 11.46 -3.49 6.81
CA ALA A 69 11.81 -2.65 7.95
C ALA A 69 13.33 -2.63 8.15
N LYS A 70 13.89 -1.45 8.45
CA LYS A 70 15.33 -1.26 8.70
C LYS A 70 15.89 -2.25 9.75
N THR A 71 15.09 -2.52 10.78
CA THR A 71 15.30 -3.66 11.68
C THR A 71 14.25 -4.70 11.31
N PRO A 72 14.63 -5.80 10.64
CA PRO A 72 13.67 -6.81 10.20
C PRO A 72 12.89 -7.41 11.36
N ILE A 73 11.61 -7.73 11.13
CA ILE A 73 10.84 -8.55 12.05
C ILE A 73 11.38 -9.98 11.94
N SER A 74 11.53 -10.67 13.08
CA SER A 74 12.02 -12.05 13.14
C SER A 74 11.27 -12.97 12.16
N ASP A 75 12.03 -13.79 11.43
CA ASP A 75 11.49 -14.71 10.43
C ASP A 75 10.58 -15.77 11.07
N GLU A 76 10.85 -16.17 12.31
CA GLU A 76 9.98 -17.07 13.08
C GLU A 76 8.61 -16.42 13.35
N VAL A 77 8.60 -15.14 13.74
CA VAL A 77 7.37 -14.38 14.00
C VAL A 77 6.55 -14.25 12.72
N LEU A 78 7.19 -13.87 11.62
CA LEU A 78 6.54 -13.72 10.32
C LEU A 78 6.05 -15.07 9.78
N ALA A 79 6.85 -16.13 9.87
CA ALA A 79 6.47 -17.48 9.46
C ALA A 79 5.20 -17.95 10.19
N LYS A 80 5.14 -17.73 11.52
CA LYS A 80 3.98 -18.08 12.33
C LYS A 80 2.75 -17.21 12.01
N ALA A 81 2.94 -15.90 11.83
CA ALA A 81 1.87 -14.95 11.54
C ALA A 81 1.21 -15.21 10.18
N PHE A 82 2.02 -15.44 9.15
CA PHE A 82 1.56 -15.67 7.78
C PHE A 82 1.31 -17.15 7.45
N ARG A 83 1.63 -18.07 8.37
CA ARG A 83 1.49 -19.53 8.22
C ARG A 83 2.27 -20.07 7.01
N VAL A 84 3.52 -19.62 6.88
CA VAL A 84 4.47 -20.05 5.84
C VAL A 84 5.79 -20.50 6.49
N ASP A 85 6.68 -21.11 5.72
CA ASP A 85 8.04 -21.44 6.18
C ASP A 85 8.97 -20.21 6.19
N GLN A 86 10.07 -20.28 6.93
CA GLN A 86 11.03 -19.19 7.06
C GLN A 86 11.72 -18.85 5.71
N LYS A 87 11.98 -19.84 4.85
CA LYS A 87 12.59 -19.58 3.53
C LYS A 87 11.67 -18.73 2.64
N THR A 88 10.35 -18.92 2.77
CA THR A 88 9.35 -18.06 2.12
C THR A 88 9.41 -16.64 2.67
N VAL A 89 9.60 -16.46 3.99
CA VAL A 89 9.79 -15.14 4.62
C VAL A 89 11.07 -14.47 4.11
N ASP A 90 12.21 -15.17 4.13
CA ASP A 90 13.50 -14.65 3.67
C ASP A 90 13.40 -14.15 2.22
N ARG A 91 12.72 -14.93 1.37
CA ARG A 91 12.47 -14.55 -0.02
C ARG A 91 11.63 -13.29 -0.13
N HIS A 92 10.64 -13.09 0.74
CA HIS A 92 9.85 -11.87 0.76
C HIS A 92 10.68 -10.69 1.25
N GLN A 93 11.42 -10.81 2.34
CA GLN A 93 12.28 -9.74 2.84
C GLN A 93 13.33 -9.30 1.81
N ALA A 94 13.93 -10.24 1.07
CA ALA A 94 14.90 -9.94 0.01
C ALA A 94 14.33 -9.13 -1.18
N GLN A 95 13.01 -8.94 -1.27
CA GLN A 95 12.37 -8.13 -2.31
C GLN A 95 12.16 -6.66 -1.91
N PHE A 96 12.44 -6.29 -0.66
CA PHE A 96 12.25 -4.93 -0.11
C PHE A 96 13.57 -4.36 0.40
#